data_AF-A0A2A2JKG6-F1
#
_entry.id   AF-A0A2A2JKG6-F1
#
_cell.length_a   1.000
_cell.length_b   1.000
_cell.length_c   1.000
_cell.angle_alpha   90.00
_cell.angle_beta   90.00
_cell.angle_gamma   90.00
#
_symmetry.space_group_name_H-M   'P 1'
#
loop_
_entity.id
_entity.type
_entity.pdbx_description
1 polymer ?
#
loop_
_entity_poly.entity_id
_entity_poly.type
_entity_poly.pdbx_seq_one_letter_code
_entity_poly.pdbx_strand_id
1 'polypeptide(L)'
;MKGGGCCVKQVPTIVQVGGQGRGGGFQGQGVNCGGQSCQPGYQCGAKFVPYRPITSNLTYERITNPNFIFHTCCEARGLPDACLRHCHFNTYTMDKLEAMFHKRDECPIEAANEIHYCAAQGIDHRKCCQISGVSQTSAGNKCLSFCDSRPNRFFNLDTSYLPCLEVFENMKKCFFVEIKKRAEQKFAEKNFIRQFEPKTNDREEF
;
A
#
# COMPACT_ATOMS: atom_id res chain seq x y z
N MET A 1 -13.01 -21.48 -22.29
CA MET A 1 -13.54 -20.20 -21.75
C MET A 1 -13.99 -20.44 -20.31
N LYS A 2 -13.30 -19.80 -19.36
CA LYS A 2 -13.81 -18.85 -18.34
C LYS A 2 -14.54 -19.47 -17.13
N GLY A 3 -13.94 -19.27 -15.96
CA GLY A 3 -14.59 -19.50 -14.66
C GLY A 3 -13.63 -19.30 -13.47
N GLY A 4 -12.80 -18.26 -13.48
CA GLY A 4 -11.91 -17.93 -12.37
C GLY A 4 -12.67 -17.23 -11.24
N GLY A 5 -12.68 -17.86 -10.06
CA GLY A 5 -13.60 -17.60 -8.94
C GLY A 5 -13.52 -16.23 -8.28
N CYS A 6 -14.63 -15.84 -7.65
CA CYS A 6 -14.93 -14.52 -7.10
C CYS A 6 -14.27 -14.20 -5.74
N CYS A 7 -13.59 -15.14 -5.09
CA CYS A 7 -13.00 -14.95 -3.76
C CYS A 7 -11.48 -14.73 -3.85
N VAL A 8 -11.01 -13.53 -3.49
CA VAL A 8 -9.58 -13.15 -3.52
C VAL A 8 -9.03 -13.11 -2.09
N LYS A 9 -7.85 -13.68 -1.88
CA LYS A 9 -7.14 -13.68 -0.59
C LYS A 9 -6.62 -12.26 -0.30
N GLN A 10 -6.87 -11.74 0.90
CA GLN A 10 -6.25 -10.47 1.31
C GLN A 10 -4.72 -10.60 1.26
N VAL A 11 -4.07 -9.80 0.42
CA VAL A 11 -2.62 -9.70 0.40
C VAL A 11 -2.21 -8.69 1.47
N PRO A 12 -1.49 -9.09 2.52
CA PRO A 12 -0.93 -8.13 3.46
C PRO A 12 0.11 -7.28 2.72
N THR A 13 0.13 -5.96 3.00
CA THR A 13 1.22 -5.11 2.54
C THR A 13 2.58 -5.70 2.94
N ILE A 14 3.60 -5.50 2.09
CA ILE A 14 5.02 -5.80 2.37
C ILE A 14 5.35 -5.32 3.79
N VAL A 15 5.56 -6.14 4.82
CA VAL A 15 5.78 -7.58 4.92
C VAL A 15 5.21 -7.95 6.29
N GLN A 16 4.20 -8.81 6.35
CA GLN A 16 3.90 -9.54 7.58
C GLN A 16 4.35 -10.98 7.42
N VAL A 17 5.49 -11.26 8.05
CA VAL A 17 5.75 -12.54 8.70
C VAL A 17 5.01 -12.45 10.04
N GLY A 18 3.99 -13.29 10.22
CA GLY A 18 3.37 -13.59 11.53
C GLY A 18 2.24 -12.68 12.03
N GLY A 19 1.08 -13.29 12.31
CA GLY A 19 0.19 -12.87 13.41
C GLY A 19 -1.25 -12.44 13.07
N GLN A 20 -2.21 -13.37 13.30
CA GLN A 20 -3.67 -13.28 13.46
C GLN A 20 -4.40 -11.92 13.36
N GLY A 21 -5.35 -11.84 12.42
CA GLY A 21 -6.26 -10.71 12.21
C GLY A 21 -7.57 -10.75 13.01
N ARG A 22 -8.19 -9.57 13.13
CA ARG A 22 -9.62 -9.39 13.41
C ARG A 22 -10.19 -8.34 12.43
N GLY A 23 -11.27 -8.71 11.75
CA GLY A 23 -11.76 -8.07 10.52
C GLY A 23 -12.55 -6.77 10.72
N GLY A 24 -12.54 -5.96 9.65
CA GLY A 24 -13.44 -4.83 9.42
C GLY A 24 -13.87 -4.85 7.94
N GLY A 25 -15.18 -4.80 7.69
CA GLY A 25 -15.77 -4.92 6.35
C GLY A 25 -15.73 -3.59 5.59
N PHE A 26 -15.41 -3.66 4.30
CA PHE A 26 -15.61 -2.57 3.35
C PHE A 26 -16.91 -2.79 2.57
N GLN A 27 -17.73 -1.75 2.49
CA GLN A 27 -18.85 -1.66 1.56
C GLN A 27 -18.34 -1.06 0.24
N GLY A 28 -17.91 -1.93 -0.67
CA GLY A 28 -17.73 -1.62 -2.09
C GLY A 28 -18.91 -2.16 -2.89
N GLN A 29 -19.28 -1.47 -3.97
CA GLN A 29 -20.36 -1.85 -4.88
C GLN A 29 -20.20 -3.33 -5.32
N GLY A 30 -21.15 -4.17 -4.91
CA GLY A 30 -20.99 -5.62 -4.88
C GLY A 30 -20.93 -6.25 -6.26
N VAL A 31 -19.84 -6.95 -6.55
CA VAL A 31 -19.87 -8.06 -7.50
C VAL A 31 -20.71 -9.19 -6.88
N ASN A 32 -21.81 -9.58 -7.53
CA ASN A 32 -22.71 -10.62 -7.02
C ASN A 32 -22.06 -12.01 -7.17
N CYS A 33 -21.54 -12.54 -6.06
CA CYS A 33 -20.85 -13.83 -5.98
C CYS A 33 -21.82 -15.03 -5.87
N GLY A 34 -22.94 -15.02 -6.59
CA GLY A 34 -23.84 -16.18 -6.71
C GLY A 34 -24.35 -16.79 -5.39
N GLY A 35 -24.40 -16.00 -4.30
CA GLY A 35 -24.88 -16.45 -2.99
C GLY A 35 -23.87 -17.26 -2.14
N GLN A 36 -22.60 -17.39 -2.55
CA GLN A 36 -21.58 -18.09 -1.76
C GLN A 36 -20.79 -17.13 -0.87
N SER A 37 -20.80 -17.36 0.44
CA SER A 37 -19.93 -16.66 1.39
C SER A 37 -18.47 -17.09 1.19
N CYS A 38 -17.55 -16.15 0.98
CA CYS A 38 -16.12 -16.46 0.96
C CYS A 38 -15.63 -16.93 2.34
N GLN A 39 -14.66 -17.86 2.34
CA GLN A 39 -13.99 -18.33 3.55
C GLN A 39 -13.36 -17.16 4.33
N PRO A 40 -13.20 -17.25 5.66
CA PRO A 40 -12.46 -16.25 6.44
C PRO A 40 -11.08 -15.94 5.82
N GLY A 41 -10.80 -14.66 5.55
CA GLY A 41 -9.57 -14.19 4.88
C GLY A 41 -9.68 -13.99 3.36
N TYR A 42 -10.85 -14.23 2.78
CA TYR A 42 -11.16 -13.98 1.37
C TYR A 42 -12.30 -12.97 1.22
N GLN A 43 -12.18 -12.06 0.26
CA GLN A 43 -13.23 -11.09 -0.07
C GLN A 43 -13.70 -11.25 -1.52
N CYS A 44 -14.95 -10.92 -1.77
CA CYS A 44 -15.48 -10.79 -3.13
C CYS A 44 -14.75 -9.65 -3.84
N GLY A 45 -13.95 -9.96 -4.85
CA GLY A 45 -13.05 -9.01 -5.49
C GLY A 45 -13.06 -9.10 -7.01
N ALA A 46 -12.68 -7.99 -7.67
CA ALA A 46 -12.41 -7.97 -9.11
C ALA A 46 -11.28 -8.94 -9.47
N LYS A 47 -11.29 -9.39 -10.73
CA LYS A 47 -10.39 -10.40 -11.35
C LYS A 47 -9.06 -10.62 -10.60
N PHE A 48 -8.84 -11.84 -10.14
CA PHE A 48 -7.56 -12.29 -9.57
C PHE A 48 -6.43 -11.98 -10.55
N VAL A 49 -5.60 -10.97 -10.24
CA VAL A 49 -4.29 -10.82 -10.86
C VAL A 49 -3.41 -11.87 -10.21
N PRO A 50 -2.88 -12.87 -10.94
CA PRO A 50 -2.04 -13.88 -10.35
C PRO A 50 -0.87 -13.19 -9.65
N TYR A 51 -0.70 -13.44 -8.35
CA TYR A 51 0.51 -13.11 -7.60
C TYR A 51 1.67 -13.69 -8.40
N ARG A 52 2.43 -12.84 -9.09
CA ARG A 52 3.66 -13.28 -9.75
C ARG A 52 4.68 -13.46 -8.63
N PRO A 53 5.06 -14.70 -8.27
CA PRO A 53 6.18 -14.87 -7.36
C PRO A 53 7.37 -14.17 -8.00
N ILE A 54 8.03 -13.30 -7.23
CA ILE A 54 9.17 -12.57 -7.78
C ILE A 54 10.25 -13.62 -8.05
N THR A 55 10.43 -13.96 -9.33
CA THR A 55 11.44 -14.90 -9.79
C THR A 55 12.82 -14.29 -9.49
N SER A 56 13.40 -14.77 -8.40
CA SER A 56 14.81 -14.70 -7.97
C SER A 56 15.81 -14.01 -8.91
N ASN A 57 15.82 -12.67 -8.91
CA ASN A 57 17.03 -11.84 -9.10
C ASN A 57 16.79 -10.39 -8.66
N LEU A 58 16.16 -10.20 -7.49
CA LEU A 58 15.92 -8.88 -6.92
C LEU A 58 17.18 -8.38 -6.22
N THR A 59 17.72 -7.25 -6.67
CA THR A 59 18.85 -6.58 -6.03
C THR A 59 18.41 -5.93 -4.71
N TYR A 60 19.36 -5.79 -3.77
CA TYR A 60 19.16 -5.03 -2.52
C TYR A 60 18.59 -3.64 -2.79
N GLU A 61 19.15 -2.95 -3.78
CA GLU A 61 18.69 -1.63 -4.19
C GLU A 61 17.21 -1.64 -4.56
N ARG A 62 16.75 -2.64 -5.33
CA ARG A 62 15.36 -2.72 -5.76
C ARG A 62 14.40 -2.99 -4.59
N ILE A 63 14.74 -3.92 -3.69
CA ILE A 63 13.85 -4.30 -2.57
C ILE A 63 13.87 -3.33 -1.41
N THR A 64 14.84 -2.43 -1.35
CA THR A 64 14.89 -1.32 -0.39
C THR A 64 14.44 0.02 -0.98
N ASN A 65 14.24 0.08 -2.30
CA ASN A 65 13.74 1.27 -2.98
C ASN A 65 12.26 1.52 -2.60
N PRO A 66 11.93 2.67 -1.98
CA PRO A 66 10.56 2.98 -1.59
C PRO A 66 9.57 3.08 -2.74
N ASN A 67 9.99 3.52 -3.93
CA ASN A 67 9.13 3.57 -5.11
C ASN A 67 8.79 2.16 -5.62
N PHE A 68 9.74 1.24 -5.59
CA PHE A 68 9.47 -0.15 -5.95
C PHE A 68 8.44 -0.78 -4.99
N ILE A 69 8.61 -0.56 -3.68
CA ILE A 69 7.69 -1.06 -2.64
C ILE A 69 6.30 -0.44 -2.79
N PHE A 70 6.24 0.87 -3.02
CA PHE A 70 4.99 1.61 -3.24
C PHE A 70 4.25 1.08 -4.48
N HIS A 71 4.92 1.02 -5.63
CA HIS A 71 4.34 0.49 -6.87
C HIS A 71 3.83 -0.94 -6.72
N THR A 72 4.65 -1.82 -6.14
CA THR A 72 4.29 -3.23 -5.91
C THR A 72 3.04 -3.35 -5.03
N CYS A 73 2.88 -2.47 -4.03
CA CYS A 73 1.66 -2.43 -3.22
C CYS A 73 0.43 -2.08 -4.06
N CYS A 74 0.53 -1.09 -4.95
CA CYS A 74 -0.57 -0.70 -5.82
C CYS A 74 -1.00 -1.80 -6.79
N GLU A 75 -0.04 -2.51 -7.38
CA GLU A 75 -0.31 -3.68 -8.23
C GLU A 75 -1.01 -4.78 -7.43
N ALA A 76 -0.51 -5.09 -6.23
CA ALA A 76 -1.10 -6.10 -5.35
C ALA A 76 -2.53 -5.74 -4.90
N ARG A 77 -2.87 -4.45 -4.91
CA ARG A 77 -4.20 -3.91 -4.61
C ARG A 77 -5.13 -3.87 -5.82
N GLY A 78 -4.64 -4.24 -7.01
CA GLY A 78 -5.45 -4.28 -8.22
C GLY A 78 -5.87 -2.91 -8.73
N LEU A 79 -5.07 -1.87 -8.46
CA LEU A 79 -5.32 -0.54 -9.02
C LEU A 79 -5.17 -0.56 -10.55
N PRO A 80 -6.00 0.19 -11.31
CA PRO A 80 -5.89 0.24 -12.76
C PRO A 80 -4.60 0.95 -13.20
N ASP A 81 -4.13 0.68 -14.41
CA ASP A 81 -2.88 1.23 -14.96
C ASP A 81 -2.84 2.77 -14.90
N ALA A 82 -3.99 3.42 -15.13
CA ALA A 82 -4.16 4.88 -15.00
C ALA A 82 -3.78 5.41 -13.61
N CYS A 83 -3.88 4.58 -12.57
CA CYS A 83 -3.49 4.89 -11.20
C CYS A 83 -2.07 4.43 -10.85
N LEU A 84 -1.56 3.36 -11.47
CA LEU A 84 -0.20 2.86 -11.20
C LEU A 84 0.88 3.89 -11.50
N ARG A 85 0.64 4.79 -12.47
CA ARG A 85 1.53 5.93 -12.76
C ARG A 85 1.69 6.92 -11.60
N HIS A 86 0.77 6.92 -10.65
CA HIS A 86 0.82 7.73 -9.42
C HIS A 86 1.43 6.97 -8.24
N CYS A 87 1.78 5.68 -8.40
CA CYS A 87 2.37 4.87 -7.34
C CYS A 87 3.89 5.01 -7.26
N HIS A 88 4.34 6.26 -7.24
CA HIS A 88 5.75 6.65 -7.16
C HIS A 88 5.84 8.00 -6.44
N PHE A 89 6.76 8.17 -5.49
CA PHE A 89 6.86 9.38 -4.66
C PHE A 89 7.09 10.67 -5.46
N ASN A 90 7.74 10.57 -6.63
CA ASN A 90 7.97 11.69 -7.55
C ASN A 90 6.73 12.10 -8.35
N THR A 91 5.80 11.18 -8.64
CA THR A 91 4.60 11.48 -9.45
C THR A 91 3.35 11.63 -8.61
N TYR A 92 3.34 11.06 -7.39
CA TYR A 92 2.31 11.28 -6.41
C TYR A 92 2.47 12.67 -5.81
N THR A 93 1.89 13.69 -6.43
CA THR A 93 2.01 15.09 -5.98
C THR A 93 0.64 15.67 -5.63
N MET A 94 0.64 16.84 -4.98
CA MET A 94 -0.57 17.61 -4.72
C MET A 94 -1.37 17.84 -6.01
N ASP A 95 -0.73 18.33 -7.08
CA ASP A 95 -1.39 18.63 -8.35
C ASP A 95 -2.08 17.40 -8.96
N LYS A 96 -1.51 16.21 -8.77
CA LYS A 96 -2.15 14.97 -9.24
C LYS A 96 -3.37 14.61 -8.40
N LEU A 97 -3.27 14.72 -7.07
CA LEU A 97 -4.44 14.53 -6.20
C LEU A 97 -5.55 15.55 -6.49
N GLU A 98 -5.19 16.81 -6.75
CA GLU A 98 -6.14 17.84 -7.15
C GLU A 98 -6.78 17.53 -8.52
N ALA A 99 -5.99 17.06 -9.49
CA ALA A 99 -6.51 16.63 -10.79
C ALA A 99 -7.48 15.44 -10.66
N MET A 100 -7.18 14.48 -9.79
CA MET A 100 -8.09 13.36 -9.47
C MET A 100 -9.39 13.88 -8.84
N PHE A 101 -9.28 14.80 -7.88
CA PHE A 101 -10.44 15.42 -7.20
C PHE A 101 -11.35 16.16 -8.19
N HIS A 102 -10.77 16.91 -9.12
CA HIS A 102 -11.48 17.62 -10.18
C HIS A 102 -11.88 16.75 -11.38
N LYS A 103 -11.65 15.42 -11.31
CA LYS A 103 -11.94 14.45 -12.40
C LYS A 103 -11.26 14.82 -13.73
N ARG A 104 -10.09 15.47 -13.65
CA ARG A 104 -9.21 15.79 -14.78
C ARG A 104 -8.11 14.74 -14.98
N ASP A 105 -7.98 13.82 -14.03
CA ASP A 105 -7.07 12.69 -14.08
C ASP A 105 -7.83 11.40 -14.44
N GLU A 106 -7.23 10.53 -15.24
CA GLU A 106 -7.81 9.23 -15.59
C GLU A 106 -7.91 8.27 -14.39
N CYS A 107 -7.10 8.50 -13.35
CA CYS A 107 -7.23 7.79 -12.09
C CYS A 107 -8.35 8.43 -11.25
N PRO A 108 -9.40 7.68 -10.89
CA PRO A 108 -10.51 8.21 -10.10
C PRO A 108 -10.10 8.54 -8.67
N ILE A 109 -10.73 9.54 -8.05
CA ILE A 109 -10.42 9.99 -6.67
C ILE A 109 -10.63 8.88 -5.63
N GLU A 110 -11.52 7.93 -5.90
CA GLU A 110 -11.78 6.76 -5.06
C GLU A 110 -10.54 5.88 -4.88
N ALA A 111 -9.64 5.84 -5.89
CA ALA A 111 -8.39 5.11 -5.81
C ALA A 111 -7.34 5.79 -4.91
N ALA A 112 -7.51 7.08 -4.59
CA ALA A 112 -6.54 7.84 -3.80
C ALA A 112 -6.32 7.24 -2.41
N ASN A 113 -7.36 6.64 -1.80
CA ASN A 113 -7.23 5.96 -0.51
C ASN A 113 -6.23 4.79 -0.56
N GLU A 114 -6.31 3.96 -1.60
CA GLU A 114 -5.41 2.81 -1.77
C GLU A 114 -4.00 3.24 -2.17
N ILE A 115 -3.88 4.25 -3.04
CA ILE A 115 -2.59 4.85 -3.38
C ILE A 115 -1.93 5.41 -2.11
N HIS A 116 -2.68 6.16 -1.30
CA HIS A 116 -2.17 6.75 -0.06
C HIS A 116 -1.79 5.68 0.97
N TYR A 117 -2.63 4.66 1.14
CA TYR A 117 -2.32 3.50 1.98
C TYR A 117 -1.00 2.85 1.54
N CYS A 118 -0.81 2.66 0.24
CA CYS A 118 0.41 2.08 -0.30
C CYS A 118 1.63 2.99 -0.14
N ALA A 119 1.47 4.30 -0.29
CA ALA A 119 2.53 5.27 -0.02
C ALA A 119 2.94 5.24 1.45
N ALA A 120 2.00 5.05 2.37
CA ALA A 120 2.25 5.05 3.83
C ALA A 120 2.47 3.65 4.44
N GLN A 121 2.36 2.58 3.63
CA GLN A 121 2.47 1.16 4.00
C GLN A 121 1.52 0.69 5.13
N GLY A 122 0.41 1.37 5.37
CA GLY A 122 -0.54 0.99 6.40
C GLY A 122 -0.10 1.28 7.84
N ILE A 123 0.75 2.29 8.03
CA ILE A 123 1.40 2.66 9.29
C ILE A 123 0.88 4.01 9.80
N ASP A 124 0.99 4.22 11.12
CA ASP A 124 0.76 5.51 11.77
C ASP A 124 2.03 6.37 11.74
N HIS A 125 2.01 7.44 10.94
CA HIS A 125 3.09 8.42 10.78
C HIS A 125 2.83 9.72 11.55
N ARG A 126 1.78 9.82 12.37
CA ARG A 126 1.34 11.08 12.99
C ARG A 126 2.46 11.78 13.76
N LYS A 127 3.34 11.04 14.44
CA LYS A 127 4.51 11.61 15.14
C LYS A 127 5.45 12.36 14.18
N CYS A 128 5.81 11.76 13.05
CA CYS A 128 6.66 12.42 12.05
C CYS A 128 5.94 13.61 11.42
N CYS A 129 4.65 13.46 11.11
CA CYS A 129 3.85 14.51 10.50
C CYS A 129 3.67 15.73 11.40
N GLN A 130 3.45 15.54 12.70
CA GLN A 130 3.37 16.63 13.68
C GLN A 130 4.67 17.45 13.70
N ILE A 131 5.82 16.78 13.77
CA ILE A 131 7.14 17.41 13.76
C ILE A 131 7.40 18.12 12.41
N SER A 132 6.88 17.55 11.32
CA SER A 132 7.01 18.10 9.97
C SER A 132 5.96 19.16 9.63
N GLY A 133 5.24 19.69 10.63
CA GLY A 133 4.31 20.82 10.46
C GLY A 133 2.99 20.49 9.76
N VAL A 134 2.64 19.22 9.60
CA VAL A 134 1.39 18.82 8.92
C VAL A 134 0.14 19.35 9.64
N SER A 135 0.20 19.52 10.96
CA SER A 135 -0.90 20.08 11.75
C SER A 135 -0.90 21.60 11.84
N GLN A 136 -0.02 22.31 11.13
CA GLN A 136 0.11 23.77 11.18
C GLN A 136 -0.68 24.49 10.08
N THR A 137 -1.38 23.75 9.22
CA THR A 137 -2.27 24.33 8.19
C THR A 137 -3.52 24.94 8.83
N SER A 138 -4.32 25.66 8.06
CA SER A 138 -5.62 26.18 8.49
C SER A 138 -6.63 25.09 8.89
N ALA A 139 -6.45 23.85 8.41
CA ALA A 139 -7.25 22.69 8.83
C ALA A 139 -6.69 21.99 10.09
N GLY A 140 -5.52 22.41 10.58
CA GLY A 140 -4.95 21.98 11.85
C GLY A 140 -4.75 20.47 11.97
N ASN A 141 -5.11 19.91 13.12
CA ASN A 141 -4.97 18.47 13.41
C ASN A 141 -5.75 17.56 12.46
N LYS A 142 -6.73 18.09 11.71
CA LYS A 142 -7.46 17.32 10.69
C LYS A 142 -6.51 16.70 9.66
N CYS A 143 -5.43 17.40 9.31
CA CYS A 143 -4.44 16.91 8.35
C CYS A 143 -3.63 15.71 8.84
N LEU A 144 -3.58 15.46 10.16
CA LEU A 144 -2.92 14.28 10.71
C LEU A 144 -3.67 12.98 10.38
N SER A 145 -4.92 13.06 9.91
CA SER A 145 -5.66 11.87 9.43
C SER A 145 -5.02 11.25 8.18
N PHE A 146 -4.41 12.04 7.28
CA PHE A 146 -3.61 11.53 6.17
C PHE A 146 -2.40 10.72 6.66
N CYS A 147 -1.85 11.09 7.82
CA CYS A 147 -0.69 10.41 8.36
C CYS A 147 -1.02 9.09 9.07
N ASP A 148 -2.29 8.80 9.32
CA ASP A 148 -2.74 7.55 9.94
C ASP A 148 -3.34 6.62 8.89
N SER A 149 -2.49 5.86 8.21
CA SER A 149 -2.89 4.95 7.14
C SER A 149 -3.24 3.53 7.63
N ARG A 150 -3.36 3.33 8.95
CA ARG A 150 -3.66 2.00 9.50
C ARG A 150 -4.96 1.43 8.89
N PRO A 151 -5.06 0.10 8.70
CA PRO A 151 -6.28 -0.52 8.19
C PRO A 151 -7.52 -0.04 8.97
N ASN A 152 -8.64 0.13 8.25
CA ASN A 152 -9.90 0.68 8.75
C ASN A 152 -9.90 2.19 9.07
N ARG A 153 -8.87 2.93 8.65
CA ARG A 153 -8.88 4.40 8.61
C ARG A 153 -9.06 4.86 7.16
N PHE A 154 -10.29 5.29 6.84
CA PHE A 154 -10.58 5.96 5.56
C PHE A 154 -10.64 7.45 5.80
N PHE A 155 -9.97 8.20 4.92
CA PHE A 155 -10.16 9.63 4.86
C PHE A 155 -11.09 9.93 3.67
N ASN A 156 -12.15 10.67 3.94
CA ASN A 156 -12.98 11.19 2.88
C ASN A 156 -12.29 12.44 2.34
N LEU A 157 -11.80 12.36 1.10
CA LEU A 157 -11.23 13.50 0.37
C LEU A 157 -12.38 14.44 -0.03
N ASP A 158 -12.83 15.24 0.92
CA ASP A 158 -13.72 16.37 0.67
C ASP A 158 -12.92 17.69 0.56
N THR A 159 -13.61 18.77 0.18
CA THR A 159 -12.99 20.10 -0.02
C THR A 159 -12.35 20.67 1.25
N SER A 160 -12.79 20.26 2.44
CA SER A 160 -12.25 20.75 3.70
C SER A 160 -10.87 20.17 4.05
N TYR A 161 -10.38 19.21 3.26
CA TYR A 161 -9.02 18.70 3.32
C TYR A 161 -8.08 19.35 2.31
N LEU A 162 -8.55 20.24 1.43
CA LEU A 162 -7.69 20.98 0.49
C LEU A 162 -6.52 21.70 1.20
N PRO A 163 -6.69 22.36 2.36
CA PRO A 163 -5.56 22.98 3.06
C PRO A 163 -4.49 21.99 3.53
N CYS A 164 -4.83 20.71 3.66
CA CYS A 164 -3.85 19.67 4.01
C CYS A 164 -2.94 19.30 2.84
N LEU A 165 -3.36 19.56 1.60
CA LEU A 165 -2.58 19.24 0.41
C LEU A 165 -1.37 20.18 0.24
N GLU A 166 -1.44 21.39 0.79
CA GLU A 166 -0.33 22.36 0.81
C GLU A 166 0.93 21.80 1.49
N VAL A 167 0.75 20.91 2.47
CA VAL A 167 1.84 20.26 3.22
C VAL A 167 2.01 18.79 2.83
N PHE A 168 1.48 18.39 1.67
CA PHE A 168 1.50 17.00 1.20
C PHE A 168 2.93 16.46 1.02
N GLU A 169 3.87 17.28 0.58
CA GLU A 169 5.28 16.89 0.48
C GLU A 169 5.88 16.52 1.85
N ASN A 170 5.46 17.21 2.93
CA ASN A 170 5.90 16.89 4.29
C ASN A 170 5.36 15.52 4.72
N MET A 171 4.12 15.20 4.37
CA MET A 171 3.54 13.87 4.61
C MET A 171 4.32 12.79 3.86
N LYS A 172 4.54 12.98 2.55
CA LYS A 172 5.29 12.03 1.71
C LYS A 172 6.71 11.78 2.19
N LYS A 173 7.40 12.81 2.67
CA LYS A 173 8.75 12.67 3.23
C LYS A 173 8.75 11.71 4.42
N CYS A 174 7.78 11.83 5.32
CA CYS A 174 7.63 10.90 6.45
C CYS A 174 7.44 9.45 5.97
N PHE A 175 6.57 9.27 4.97
CA PHE A 175 6.29 7.96 4.40
C PHE A 175 7.55 7.33 3.77
N PHE A 176 8.23 8.08 2.89
CA PHE A 176 9.42 7.61 2.18
C PHE A 176 10.51 7.12 3.14
N VAL A 177 10.81 7.93 4.17
CA VAL A 177 11.86 7.62 5.16
C VAL A 177 11.53 6.33 5.92
N GLU A 178 10.30 6.18 6.38
CA GLU A 178 9.88 5.00 7.14
C GLU A 178 9.87 3.73 6.27
N ILE A 179 9.42 3.82 5.01
CA ILE A 179 9.50 2.69 4.06
C ILE A 179 10.94 2.23 3.89
N LYS A 180 11.84 3.16 3.56
CA LYS A 180 13.25 2.87 3.31
C LYS A 180 13.86 2.17 4.54
N LYS A 181 13.71 2.78 5.71
CA LYS A 181 14.23 2.26 6.98
C LYS A 181 13.73 0.83 7.25
N ARG A 182 12.42 0.57 7.10
CA ARG A 182 11.85 -0.75 7.35
C ARG A 182 12.33 -1.79 6.35
N ALA A 183 12.49 -1.41 5.09
CA ALA A 183 12.95 -2.32 4.05
C ALA A 183 14.40 -2.74 4.29
N GLU A 184 15.26 -1.79 4.63
CA GLU A 184 16.67 -2.03 4.99
C GLU A 184 16.77 -2.95 6.23
N GLN A 185 15.98 -2.69 7.27
CA GLN A 185 15.92 -3.53 8.48
C GLN A 185 15.49 -4.97 8.18
N LYS A 186 14.41 -5.16 7.40
CA LYS A 186 13.93 -6.49 7.03
C LYS A 186 14.91 -7.25 6.16
N PHE A 187 15.65 -6.55 5.30
CA PHE A 187 16.69 -7.18 4.51
C PHE A 187 17.86 -7.64 5.40
N ALA A 188 18.31 -6.80 6.32
CA ALA A 188 19.37 -7.15 7.27
C ALA A 188 18.98 -8.37 8.13
N GLU A 189 17.75 -8.39 8.66
CA GLU A 189 17.20 -9.52 9.43
C GLU A 189 17.18 -10.83 8.61
N LYS A 190 16.70 -10.78 7.36
CA LYS A 190 16.67 -11.96 6.49
C LYS A 190 18.06 -12.49 6.15
N ASN A 191 19.03 -11.61 5.89
CA ASN A 191 20.40 -12.05 5.64
C ASN A 191 21.05 -12.64 6.88
N PHE A 192 20.77 -12.06 8.05
CA PHE A 192 21.19 -12.64 9.31
C PHE A 192 20.64 -14.06 9.44
N ILE A 193 19.33 -14.27 9.28
CA ILE A 193 18.71 -15.62 9.35
C ILE A 193 19.35 -16.60 8.34
N ARG A 194 19.59 -16.19 7.09
CA ARG A 194 20.25 -17.05 6.09
C ARG A 194 21.66 -17.48 6.47
N GLN A 195 22.39 -16.68 7.27
CA GLN A 195 23.71 -17.08 7.78
C GLN A 195 23.63 -18.21 8.81
N PHE A 196 22.46 -18.42 9.43
CA PHE A 196 22.22 -19.49 10.42
C PHE A 196 21.39 -20.64 9.88
N GLU A 197 20.97 -20.60 8.60
CA GLU A 197 20.33 -21.75 7.97
C GLU A 197 21.37 -22.87 7.75
N PRO A 198 21.17 -24.07 8.31
CA PRO A 198 22.08 -25.18 8.06
C PRO A 198 22.06 -25.48 6.56
N LYS A 199 23.24 -25.50 5.92
CA LYS A 199 23.39 -25.97 4.55
C LYS A 199 22.92 -27.42 4.52
N THR A 200 21.69 -27.68 4.08
CA THR A 200 21.29 -29.02 3.67
C THR A 200 22.15 -29.34 2.47
N ASN A 201 23.15 -30.18 2.70
CA ASN A 201 24.06 -30.67 1.68
C ASN A 201 23.21 -31.29 0.56
N ASP A 202 23.23 -30.69 -0.63
CA ASP A 202 22.69 -31.31 -1.83
C ASP A 202 23.47 -32.62 -2.02
N ARG A 203 22.91 -33.74 -1.56
CA ARG A 203 23.40 -35.05 -1.96
C ARG A 203 23.10 -35.19 -3.43
N GLU A 204 24.17 -35.35 -4.20
CA GLU A 204 24.21 -36.01 -5.49
C GLU A 204 23.19 -37.15 -5.52
N GLU A 205 22.25 -37.08 -6.46
CA GLU A 205 21.51 -38.26 -6.90
C GLU A 205 21.94 -38.52 -8.35
N PHE A 206 22.58 -39.68 -8.50
CA PHE A 206 23.07 -40.31 -9.73
C PHE A 206 21.96 -40.53 -10.75
#